data_AF-A0A354XFA9-F1
#
_entry.id   AF-A0A354XFA9-F1
#
_cell.length_a   1.000
_cell.length_b   1.000
_cell.length_c   1.000
_cell.angle_alpha   90.00
_cell.angle_beta   90.00
_cell.angle_gamma   90.00
#
_symmetry.space_group_name_H-M   'P 1'
#
loop_
_entity.id
_entity.type
_entity.pdbx_description
1 polymer ?
#
loop_
_entity_poly.entity_id
_entity_poly.type
_entity_poly.pdbx_seq_one_letter_code
_entity_poly.pdbx_strand_id
1 'polypeptide(L)'
;MRLLRWLVPLLLLIASIGLVSQPGAWKYLAVLCASLGGMGVMAVGLYSVYSADQHRLKQSVRGLKPLRDYGSLRAMAYRLMNRASSTAIASAEVSHYADLMAQRLGKQETMASEASSSMSAINAAIMQVSASATQVAALADNAQQASHHNHDELTAIIHDMTDVAERSNQALDMLTALNDKIERVRSVTSMIEGIAEQTHLLSLNASIEAARAGEHGRGFAVVAGEVRNLALKTSTATQSVDELVKDMHQSGQSVVATMGDLMTRVRERSQGMQRVGSSLATMTEEFDQVQQEITSVADAMASTKEHSQTVADSLSQLEDDVDEGNRNMHELALQARALMDAAEGVDGELAQQRLQGRHQTVFLVARQTADRIG
;
A
#
# COMPACT_ATOMS: atom_id res chain seq x y z
N MET A 1 70.42 51.03 -62.85
CA MET A 1 71.67 51.81 -62.67
C MET A 1 72.52 51.42 -61.44
N ARG A 2 72.00 50.69 -60.44
CA ARG A 2 72.79 50.28 -59.24
C ARG A 2 73.92 49.29 -59.54
N LEU A 3 73.71 48.34 -60.46
CA LEU A 3 74.72 47.36 -60.87
C LEU A 3 75.91 47.98 -61.64
N LEU A 4 75.68 49.08 -62.38
CA LEU A 4 76.73 49.75 -63.16
C LEU A 4 77.80 50.42 -62.29
N ARG A 5 77.45 50.81 -61.06
CA ARG A 5 78.38 51.47 -60.12
C ARG A 5 79.41 50.53 -59.50
N TRP A 6 79.13 49.22 -59.51
CA TRP A 6 80.05 48.19 -59.02
C TRP A 6 81.00 47.67 -60.11
N LEU A 7 80.64 47.84 -61.39
CA LEU A 7 81.42 47.32 -62.52
C LEU A 7 82.81 47.96 -62.67
N VAL A 8 82.91 49.28 -62.51
CA VAL A 8 84.18 50.02 -62.69
C VAL A 8 85.27 49.65 -61.65
N PRO A 9 85.01 49.68 -60.33
CA PRO A 9 86.04 49.31 -59.35
C PRO A 9 86.39 47.82 -59.39
N LEU A 10 85.44 46.96 -59.78
CA LEU A 10 85.65 45.51 -59.88
C LEU A 10 86.47 45.15 -61.13
N LEU A 11 86.27 45.86 -62.25
CA LEU A 11 87.14 45.76 -63.43
C LEU A 11 88.57 46.23 -63.15
N LEU A 12 88.77 47.28 -62.35
CA LEU A 12 90.10 47.74 -61.93
C LEU A 12 90.83 46.73 -61.05
N LEU A 13 90.12 46.02 -60.17
CA LEU A 13 90.66 44.91 -59.38
C LEU A 13 91.03 43.70 -60.25
N ILE A 14 90.19 43.36 -61.23
CA ILE A 14 90.50 42.27 -62.19
C ILE A 14 91.72 42.64 -63.05
N ALA A 15 91.79 43.89 -63.54
CA ALA A 15 92.94 44.37 -64.30
C ALA A 15 94.24 44.35 -63.46
N SER A 16 94.17 44.69 -62.18
CA SER A 16 95.30 44.60 -61.25
C SER A 16 95.84 43.17 -61.12
N ILE A 17 94.99 42.14 -61.15
CA ILE A 17 95.41 40.74 -61.05
C ILE A 17 96.15 40.30 -62.31
N GLY A 18 95.69 40.73 -63.49
CA GLY A 18 96.36 40.45 -64.77
C GLY A 18 97.71 41.15 -64.94
N LEU A 19 97.86 42.34 -64.35
CA LEU A 19 99.08 43.16 -64.43
C LEU A 19 100.22 42.68 -63.50
N VAL A 20 99.92 41.82 -62.52
CA VAL A 20 100.91 41.27 -61.57
C VAL A 20 101.83 40.21 -62.20
N SER A 21 101.42 39.53 -63.28
CA SER A 21 102.19 38.43 -63.88
C SER A 21 103.30 38.87 -64.85
N GLN A 22 103.42 40.16 -65.16
CA GLN A 22 104.43 40.72 -66.08
C GLN A 22 105.66 41.25 -65.31
N PRO A 23 106.91 40.91 -65.69
CA PRO A 23 108.10 41.41 -65.02
C PRO A 23 108.43 42.87 -65.40
N GLY A 24 108.80 43.70 -64.41
CA GLY A 24 109.21 45.11 -64.60
C GLY A 24 108.37 46.13 -63.81
N ALA A 25 108.39 47.40 -64.24
CA ALA A 25 107.73 48.54 -63.60
C ALA A 25 106.19 48.43 -63.49
N TRP A 26 105.59 47.46 -64.18
CA TRP A 26 104.15 47.15 -64.17
C TRP A 26 103.62 46.68 -62.80
N LYS A 27 104.48 46.14 -61.93
CA LYS A 27 104.10 45.74 -60.57
C LYS A 27 103.64 46.93 -59.71
N TYR A 28 104.28 48.10 -59.87
CA TYR A 28 103.87 49.31 -59.16
C TYR A 28 102.54 49.85 -59.69
N LEU A 29 102.29 49.72 -61.00
CA LEU A 29 101.01 50.08 -61.61
C LEU A 29 99.87 49.18 -61.09
N ALA A 30 100.14 47.89 -60.87
CA ALA A 30 99.16 46.96 -60.31
C ALA A 30 98.76 47.35 -58.87
N VAL A 31 99.73 47.71 -58.01
CA VAL A 31 99.44 48.19 -56.64
C VAL A 31 98.61 49.48 -56.65
N LEU A 32 98.86 50.38 -57.60
CA LEU A 32 98.11 51.62 -57.79
C LEU A 32 96.66 51.33 -58.25
N CYS A 33 96.47 50.41 -59.20
CA CYS A 33 95.14 49.96 -59.63
C CYS A 33 94.38 49.22 -58.51
N ALA A 34 95.04 48.37 -57.72
CA ALA A 34 94.43 47.67 -56.59
C ALA A 34 93.95 48.63 -55.49
N SER A 35 94.77 49.63 -55.14
CA SER A 35 94.42 50.64 -54.13
C SER A 35 93.27 51.54 -54.58
N LEU A 36 93.27 51.99 -55.84
CA LEU A 36 92.16 52.76 -56.43
C LEU A 36 90.87 51.94 -56.55
N GLY A 37 90.99 50.68 -56.96
CA GLY A 37 89.86 49.73 -57.03
C GLY A 37 89.25 49.47 -55.65
N GLY A 38 90.08 49.21 -54.64
CA GLY A 38 89.66 49.02 -53.25
C GLY A 38 88.99 50.26 -52.65
N MET A 39 89.56 51.45 -52.89
CA MET A 39 88.96 52.72 -52.47
C MET A 39 87.61 52.97 -53.14
N GLY A 40 87.46 52.61 -54.42
CA GLY A 40 86.20 52.69 -55.16
C GLY A 40 85.11 51.77 -54.59
N VAL A 41 85.45 50.53 -54.21
CA VAL A 41 84.49 49.61 -53.56
C VAL A 41 84.04 50.15 -52.21
N MET A 42 84.97 50.66 -51.39
CA MET A 42 84.66 51.28 -50.10
C MET A 42 83.75 52.51 -50.24
N ALA A 43 84.04 53.40 -51.20
CA ALA A 43 83.25 54.60 -51.44
C ALA A 43 81.82 54.28 -51.92
N VAL A 44 81.66 53.29 -52.82
CA VAL A 44 80.32 52.84 -53.26
C VAL A 44 79.57 52.16 -52.11
N GLY A 45 80.25 51.36 -51.29
CA GLY A 45 79.71 50.76 -50.07
C GLY A 45 79.21 51.81 -49.09
N LEU A 46 80.05 52.77 -48.71
CA LEU A 46 79.71 53.88 -47.82
C LEU A 46 78.58 54.75 -48.37
N TYR A 47 78.58 55.06 -49.67
CA TYR A 47 77.49 55.81 -50.30
C TYR A 47 76.17 55.03 -50.30
N SER A 48 76.21 53.70 -50.48
CA SER A 48 75.02 52.86 -50.43
C SER A 48 74.41 52.77 -49.02
N VAL A 49 75.25 52.74 -47.99
CA VAL A 49 74.83 52.76 -46.57
C VAL A 49 74.29 54.14 -46.19
N TYR A 50 74.97 55.22 -46.58
CA TYR A 50 74.51 56.59 -46.33
C TYR A 50 73.19 56.93 -47.04
N SER A 51 72.99 56.43 -48.27
CA SER A 51 71.75 56.64 -49.02
C SER A 51 70.59 55.71 -48.63
N ALA A 52 70.86 54.61 -47.91
CA ALA A 52 69.82 53.77 -47.33
C ALA A 52 69.12 54.45 -46.13
N ASP A 53 69.86 55.24 -45.35
CA ASP A 53 69.31 55.94 -44.18
C ASP A 53 68.47 57.18 -44.56
N GLN A 54 68.82 57.88 -45.63
CA GLN A 54 68.06 59.06 -46.07
C GLN A 54 66.64 58.73 -46.61
N HIS A 55 66.41 57.51 -47.11
CA HIS A 55 65.07 57.09 -47.53
C HIS A 55 64.16 56.68 -46.37
N ARG A 56 64.71 56.27 -45.22
CA ARG A 56 63.92 55.97 -44.01
C ARG A 56 63.68 57.19 -43.12
N LEU A 57 64.43 58.28 -43.30
CA LEU A 57 64.31 59.49 -42.48
C LEU A 57 63.52 60.64 -43.15
N LYS A 58 63.03 60.47 -44.39
CA LYS A 58 62.21 61.47 -45.10
C LYS A 58 60.71 61.17 -45.21
N GLN A 59 60.20 60.10 -44.59
CA GLN A 59 58.76 60.00 -44.29
C GLN A 59 58.46 60.61 -42.91
N SER A 60 58.65 61.93 -42.84
CA SER A 60 57.96 62.78 -41.88
C SER A 60 56.52 62.98 -42.41
N VAL A 61 55.56 62.20 -41.89
CA VAL A 61 54.18 62.69 -41.77
C VAL A 61 53.87 62.81 -40.28
N ARG A 62 54.07 64.03 -39.80
CA ARG A 62 53.39 64.63 -38.64
C ARG A 62 51.87 64.54 -38.86
N GLY A 63 51.13 64.14 -37.83
CA GLY A 63 49.68 64.40 -37.71
C GLY A 63 48.85 63.18 -37.28
N LEU A 64 48.31 63.24 -36.05
CA LEU A 64 47.29 62.35 -35.46
C LEU A 64 47.62 60.85 -35.35
N LYS A 65 48.36 60.45 -34.32
CA LYS A 65 48.31 59.09 -33.76
C LYS A 65 47.87 58.92 -32.30
N PRO A 66 47.59 59.94 -31.46
CA PRO A 66 46.93 59.69 -30.16
C PRO A 66 45.43 59.39 -30.30
N LEU A 67 44.72 60.03 -31.23
CA LEU A 67 43.24 60.06 -31.24
C LEU A 67 42.55 58.76 -31.70
N ARG A 68 43.22 57.91 -32.49
CA ARG A 68 42.64 56.63 -32.94
C ARG A 68 42.60 55.58 -31.83
N ASP A 69 43.58 55.63 -30.91
CA ASP A 69 43.63 54.76 -29.74
C ASP A 69 42.66 55.22 -28.64
N TYR A 70 42.42 56.53 -28.48
CA TYR A 70 41.37 57.01 -27.56
C TYR A 70 39.97 56.59 -28.00
N GLY A 71 39.68 56.60 -29.30
CA GLY A 71 38.37 56.17 -29.83
C GLY A 71 38.12 54.66 -29.65
N SER A 72 39.14 53.83 -29.87
CA SER A 72 39.04 52.37 -29.66
C SER A 72 38.96 52.01 -28.18
N LEU A 73 39.70 52.72 -27.30
CA LEU A 73 39.64 52.57 -25.85
C LEU A 73 38.28 53.01 -25.28
N ARG A 74 37.73 54.13 -25.76
CA ARG A 74 36.38 54.59 -25.41
C ARG A 74 35.30 53.60 -25.86
N ALA A 75 35.41 53.06 -27.08
CA ALA A 75 34.50 52.03 -27.57
C ALA A 75 34.63 50.71 -26.79
N MET A 76 35.84 50.33 -26.37
CA MET A 76 36.08 49.18 -25.50
C MET A 76 35.45 49.40 -24.13
N ALA A 77 35.61 50.58 -23.55
CA ALA A 77 35.04 50.93 -22.26
C ALA A 77 33.51 50.94 -22.29
N TYR A 78 32.86 51.49 -23.34
CA TYR A 78 31.41 51.37 -23.49
C TYR A 78 30.94 49.92 -23.63
N ARG A 79 31.67 49.07 -24.36
CA ARG A 79 31.35 47.64 -24.45
C ARG A 79 31.50 46.95 -23.09
N LEU A 80 32.52 47.30 -22.31
CA LEU A 80 32.74 46.77 -20.99
C LEU A 80 31.65 47.22 -20.00
N MET A 81 31.26 48.50 -20.05
CA MET A 81 30.17 49.08 -19.27
C MET A 81 28.83 48.39 -19.55
N ASN A 82 28.48 48.20 -20.83
CA ASN A 82 27.25 47.48 -21.20
C ASN A 82 27.29 46.00 -20.76
N ARG A 83 28.46 45.35 -20.84
CA ARG A 83 28.62 43.97 -20.36
C ARG A 83 28.54 43.88 -18.83
N ALA A 84 29.14 44.82 -18.11
CA ALA A 84 29.07 44.91 -16.66
C ALA A 84 27.62 45.12 -16.21
N SER A 85 26.92 46.11 -16.78
CA SER A 85 25.50 46.33 -16.50
C SER A 85 24.63 45.11 -16.81
N SER A 86 24.84 44.44 -17.95
CA SER A 86 24.14 43.19 -18.27
C SER A 86 24.46 42.06 -17.28
N THR A 87 25.69 42.00 -16.77
CA THR A 87 26.10 40.99 -15.77
C THR A 87 25.47 41.28 -14.42
N ALA A 88 25.40 42.54 -13.99
CA ALA A 88 24.74 42.94 -12.75
C ALA A 88 23.24 42.59 -12.78
N ILE A 89 22.54 42.89 -13.89
CA ILE A 89 21.12 42.55 -14.05
C ILE A 89 20.92 41.03 -14.02
N ALA A 90 21.70 40.28 -14.80
CA ALA A 90 21.61 38.82 -14.82
C ALA A 90 21.91 38.21 -13.44
N SER A 91 22.86 38.78 -12.69
CA SER A 91 23.21 38.32 -11.35
C SER A 91 22.09 38.64 -10.33
N ALA A 92 21.47 39.81 -10.42
CA ALA A 92 20.29 40.14 -9.61
C ALA A 92 19.12 39.18 -9.86
N GLU A 93 18.90 38.81 -11.13
CA GLU A 93 17.91 37.82 -11.52
C GLU A 93 18.22 36.42 -10.97
N VAL A 94 19.49 35.97 -11.04
CA VAL A 94 19.94 34.71 -10.43
C VAL A 94 19.72 34.71 -8.91
N SER A 95 20.07 35.81 -8.21
CA SER A 95 19.84 35.91 -6.76
C SER A 95 18.34 35.82 -6.43
N HIS A 96 17.48 36.47 -7.23
CA HIS A 96 16.04 36.40 -7.04
C HIS A 96 15.50 34.98 -7.24
N TYR A 97 15.97 34.26 -8.26
CA TYR A 97 15.60 32.87 -8.50
C TYR A 97 16.11 31.93 -7.41
N ALA A 98 17.31 32.16 -6.88
CA ALA A 98 17.86 31.40 -5.76
C ALA A 98 16.99 31.56 -4.49
N ASP A 99 16.58 32.79 -4.16
CA ASP A 99 15.68 33.06 -3.04
C ASP A 99 14.30 32.40 -3.23
N LEU A 100 13.74 32.48 -4.45
CA LEU A 100 12.46 31.82 -4.77
C LEU A 100 12.56 30.30 -4.64
N MET A 101 13.67 29.70 -5.06
CA MET A 101 13.88 28.27 -4.94
C MET A 101 14.05 27.86 -3.48
N ALA A 102 14.80 28.62 -2.67
CA ALA A 102 14.92 28.37 -1.23
C ALA A 102 13.55 28.37 -0.52
N GLN A 103 12.66 29.30 -0.90
CA GLN A 103 11.28 29.31 -0.38
C GLN A 103 10.48 28.06 -0.79
N ARG A 104 10.68 27.54 -2.01
CA ARG A 104 10.03 26.30 -2.47
C ARG A 104 10.56 25.08 -1.71
N LEU A 105 11.87 25.02 -1.48
CA LEU A 105 12.51 23.97 -0.71
C LEU A 105 12.01 23.95 0.74
N GLY A 106 11.84 25.11 1.39
CA GLY A 106 11.24 25.16 2.73
C GLY A 106 9.79 24.66 2.79
N LYS A 107 9.00 24.87 1.72
CA LYS A 107 7.66 24.24 1.61
C LYS A 107 7.76 22.73 1.44
N GLN A 108 8.75 22.25 0.67
CA GLN A 108 8.99 20.84 0.44
C GLN A 108 9.43 20.11 1.71
N GLU A 109 10.29 20.74 2.53
CA GLU A 109 10.66 20.28 3.88
C GLU A 109 9.42 20.07 4.76
N THR A 110 8.52 21.06 4.79
CA THR A 110 7.29 20.98 5.59
C THR A 110 6.39 19.83 5.13
N MET A 111 6.21 19.68 3.81
CA MET A 111 5.44 18.57 3.23
C MET A 111 6.07 17.20 3.52
N ALA A 112 7.41 17.10 3.49
CA ALA A 112 8.15 15.87 3.81
C ALA A 112 7.92 15.47 5.28
N SER A 113 8.02 16.45 6.19
CA SER A 113 7.77 16.23 7.62
C SER A 113 6.32 15.78 7.91
N GLU A 114 5.34 16.41 7.28
CA GLU A 114 3.92 16.00 7.38
C GLU A 114 3.69 14.58 6.83
N ALA A 115 4.32 14.24 5.70
CA ALA A 115 4.27 12.91 5.12
C ALA A 115 4.92 11.86 6.04
N SER A 116 6.05 12.18 6.68
CA SER A 116 6.73 11.31 7.65
C SER A 116 5.87 11.04 8.89
N SER A 117 5.19 12.07 9.41
CA SER A 117 4.21 11.91 10.49
C SER A 117 3.05 11.01 10.08
N SER A 118 2.52 11.20 8.85
CA SER A 118 1.46 10.35 8.30
C SER A 118 1.92 8.90 8.16
N MET A 119 3.20 8.70 7.82
CA MET A 119 3.83 7.38 7.72
C MET A 119 3.87 6.64 9.05
N SER A 120 4.20 7.37 10.12
CA SER A 120 4.19 6.83 11.47
C SER A 120 2.78 6.39 11.88
N ALA A 121 1.75 7.17 11.52
CA ALA A 121 0.36 6.81 11.77
C ALA A 121 -0.08 5.57 10.97
N ILE A 122 0.34 5.45 9.70
CA ILE A 122 0.08 4.27 8.87
C ILE A 122 0.71 3.02 9.50
N ASN A 123 1.97 3.10 9.94
CA ASN A 123 2.63 1.98 10.60
C ASN A 123 1.91 1.53 11.88
N ALA A 124 1.42 2.49 12.69
CA ALA A 124 0.60 2.17 13.86
C ALA A 124 -0.71 1.48 13.46
N ALA A 125 -1.38 1.94 12.41
CA ALA A 125 -2.59 1.32 11.89
C ALA A 125 -2.35 -0.11 11.39
N ILE A 126 -1.24 -0.37 10.68
CA ILE A 126 -0.86 -1.73 10.23
C ILE A 126 -0.70 -2.67 11.42
N MET A 127 -0.02 -2.24 12.48
CA MET A 127 0.15 -3.05 13.70
C MET A 127 -1.18 -3.34 14.36
N GLN A 128 -2.08 -2.35 14.44
CA GLN A 128 -3.40 -2.52 15.00
C GLN A 128 -4.27 -3.49 14.19
N VAL A 129 -4.29 -3.35 12.86
CA VAL A 129 -5.03 -4.27 11.97
C VAL A 129 -4.49 -5.69 12.08
N SER A 130 -3.17 -5.87 12.16
CA SER A 130 -2.54 -7.19 12.34
C SER A 130 -2.93 -7.84 13.67
N ALA A 131 -2.97 -7.05 14.75
CA ALA A 131 -3.42 -7.54 16.06
C ALA A 131 -4.91 -7.91 16.04
N SER A 132 -5.76 -7.08 15.44
CA SER A 132 -7.19 -7.37 15.26
C SER A 132 -7.41 -8.63 14.42
N ALA A 133 -6.68 -8.81 13.31
CA ALA A 133 -6.74 -10.00 12.47
C ALA A 133 -6.43 -11.27 13.28
N THR A 134 -5.37 -11.23 14.10
CA THR A 134 -5.00 -12.34 14.99
C THR A 134 -6.10 -12.66 16.00
N GLN A 135 -6.74 -11.62 16.58
CA GLN A 135 -7.85 -11.81 17.51
C GLN A 135 -9.08 -12.41 16.85
N VAL A 136 -9.42 -11.97 15.62
CA VAL A 136 -10.55 -12.53 14.87
C VAL A 136 -10.28 -14.00 14.51
N ALA A 137 -9.03 -14.37 14.18
CA ALA A 137 -8.68 -15.76 13.90
C ALA A 137 -8.90 -16.66 15.12
N ALA A 138 -8.44 -16.20 16.29
CA ALA A 138 -8.67 -16.92 17.54
C ALA A 138 -10.18 -17.03 17.87
N LEU A 139 -10.98 -16.01 17.56
CA LEU A 139 -12.43 -16.08 17.76
C LEU A 139 -13.10 -17.07 16.81
N ALA A 140 -12.68 -17.09 15.54
CA ALA A 140 -13.18 -18.02 14.53
C ALA A 140 -12.86 -19.47 14.90
N ASP A 141 -11.61 -19.75 15.32
CA ASP A 141 -11.18 -21.08 15.81
C ASP A 141 -12.00 -21.55 17.02
N ASN A 142 -12.20 -20.68 18.01
CA ASN A 142 -13.04 -21.00 19.17
C ASN A 142 -14.49 -21.29 18.77
N ALA A 143 -15.04 -20.52 17.84
CA ALA A 143 -16.41 -20.71 17.36
C ALA A 143 -16.55 -22.01 16.54
N GLN A 144 -15.53 -22.38 15.76
CA GLN A 144 -15.45 -23.65 15.06
C GLN A 144 -15.43 -24.84 16.03
N GLN A 145 -14.59 -24.78 17.07
CA GLN A 145 -14.57 -25.80 18.13
C GLN A 145 -15.92 -25.93 18.84
N ALA A 146 -16.58 -24.81 19.15
CA ALA A 146 -17.92 -24.81 19.74
C ALA A 146 -18.96 -25.43 18.81
N SER A 147 -18.91 -25.15 17.49
CA SER A 147 -19.78 -25.78 16.49
C SER A 147 -19.58 -27.30 16.42
N HIS A 148 -18.34 -27.79 16.48
CA HIS A 148 -18.05 -29.22 16.55
C HIS A 148 -18.63 -29.86 17.80
N HIS A 149 -18.42 -29.25 18.97
CA HIS A 149 -18.99 -29.74 20.22
C HIS A 149 -20.52 -29.81 20.17
N ASN A 150 -21.16 -28.76 19.67
CA ASN A 150 -22.62 -28.74 19.50
C ASN A 150 -23.10 -29.82 18.52
N HIS A 151 -22.33 -30.12 17.48
CA HIS A 151 -22.66 -31.18 16.53
C HIS A 151 -22.65 -32.57 17.20
N ASP A 152 -21.66 -32.83 18.05
CA ASP A 152 -21.56 -34.08 18.81
C ASP A 152 -22.74 -34.20 19.80
N GLU A 153 -23.09 -33.13 20.53
CA GLU A 153 -24.24 -33.10 21.42
C GLU A 153 -25.57 -33.36 20.68
N LEU A 154 -25.76 -32.75 19.51
CA LEU A 154 -26.95 -33.00 18.69
C LEU A 154 -27.02 -34.45 18.20
N THR A 155 -25.87 -35.04 17.87
CA THR A 155 -25.80 -36.44 17.46
C THR A 155 -26.21 -37.36 18.60
N ALA A 156 -25.75 -37.08 19.84
CA ALA A 156 -26.19 -37.81 21.03
C ALA A 156 -27.69 -37.66 21.26
N ILE A 157 -28.25 -36.45 21.12
CA ILE A 157 -29.71 -36.23 21.25
C ILE A 157 -30.50 -37.00 20.20
N ILE A 158 -30.03 -37.05 18.95
CA ILE A 158 -30.69 -37.83 17.87
C ILE A 158 -30.69 -39.32 18.21
N HIS A 159 -29.59 -39.83 18.78
CA HIS A 159 -29.49 -41.21 19.24
C HIS A 159 -30.50 -41.48 20.37
N ASP A 160 -30.58 -40.62 21.38
CA ASP A 160 -31.54 -40.75 22.48
C ASP A 160 -32.99 -40.72 22.00
N MET A 161 -33.31 -39.85 21.03
CA MET A 161 -34.64 -39.83 20.40
C MET A 161 -34.96 -41.14 19.68
N THR A 162 -33.96 -41.79 19.10
CA THR A 162 -34.11 -43.09 18.44
C THR A 162 -34.39 -44.20 19.46
N ASP A 163 -33.67 -44.21 20.59
CA ASP A 163 -33.93 -45.14 21.71
C ASP A 163 -35.33 -44.92 22.31
N VAL A 164 -35.75 -43.66 22.51
CA VAL A 164 -37.12 -43.35 22.97
C VAL A 164 -38.18 -43.88 22.00
N ALA A 165 -37.96 -43.74 20.69
CA ALA A 165 -38.88 -44.28 19.68
C ALA A 165 -38.95 -45.81 19.73
N GLU A 166 -37.82 -46.49 19.89
CA GLU A 166 -37.76 -47.95 20.00
C GLU A 166 -38.48 -48.46 21.26
N ARG A 167 -38.21 -47.85 22.42
CA ARG A 167 -38.89 -48.19 23.67
C ARG A 167 -40.40 -47.91 23.62
N SER A 168 -40.81 -46.86 22.91
CA SER A 168 -42.23 -46.55 22.70
C SER A 168 -42.93 -47.63 21.86
N ASN A 169 -42.26 -48.15 20.82
CA ASN A 169 -42.75 -49.28 20.04
C ASN A 169 -42.88 -50.55 20.90
N GLN A 170 -41.88 -50.86 21.72
CA GLN A 170 -41.95 -52.01 22.64
C GLN A 170 -43.11 -51.88 23.63
N ALA A 171 -43.38 -50.68 24.15
CA ALA A 171 -44.52 -50.42 25.02
C ALA A 171 -45.86 -50.63 24.29
N LEU A 172 -45.97 -50.23 23.02
CA LEU A 172 -47.15 -50.49 22.19
C LEU A 172 -47.40 -51.98 21.98
N ASP A 173 -46.35 -52.78 21.74
CA ASP A 173 -46.46 -54.23 21.61
C ASP A 173 -46.95 -54.87 22.91
N MET A 174 -46.42 -54.43 24.06
CA MET A 174 -46.87 -54.89 25.38
C MET A 174 -48.34 -54.54 25.66
N LEU A 175 -48.79 -53.34 25.26
CA LEU A 175 -50.18 -52.92 25.40
C LEU A 175 -51.12 -53.71 24.49
N THR A 176 -50.68 -54.04 23.28
CA THR A 176 -51.42 -54.89 22.36
C THR A 176 -51.63 -56.28 22.96
N ALA A 177 -50.57 -56.88 23.51
CA ALA A 177 -50.66 -58.15 24.21
C ALA A 177 -51.51 -58.08 25.50
N LEU A 178 -51.55 -56.93 26.19
CA LEU A 178 -52.43 -56.71 27.33
C LEU A 178 -53.89 -56.65 26.90
N ASN A 179 -54.21 -55.95 25.81
CA ASN A 179 -55.57 -55.90 25.26
C ASN A 179 -56.10 -57.29 24.89
N ASP A 180 -55.27 -58.14 24.28
CA ASP A 180 -55.64 -59.52 23.98
C ASP A 180 -55.97 -60.33 25.26
N LYS A 181 -55.23 -60.09 26.35
CA LYS A 181 -55.51 -60.73 27.64
C LYS A 181 -56.81 -60.20 28.26
N ILE A 182 -57.07 -58.90 28.16
CA ILE A 182 -58.31 -58.26 28.65
C ILE A 182 -59.52 -58.84 27.92
N GLU A 183 -59.47 -59.01 26.59
CA GLU A 183 -60.57 -59.63 25.83
C GLU A 183 -60.81 -61.09 26.21
N ARG A 184 -59.75 -61.85 26.49
CA ARG A 184 -59.90 -63.23 27.01
C ARG A 184 -60.59 -63.25 28.38
N VAL A 185 -60.22 -62.33 29.28
CA VAL A 185 -60.89 -62.20 30.59
C VAL A 185 -62.36 -61.84 30.39
N ARG A 186 -62.68 -60.86 29.52
CA ARG A 186 -64.07 -60.50 29.20
C ARG A 186 -64.89 -61.71 28.73
N SER A 187 -64.33 -62.52 27.83
CA SER A 187 -64.98 -63.72 27.31
C SER A 187 -65.28 -64.74 28.42
N VAL A 188 -64.32 -64.99 29.31
CA VAL A 188 -64.50 -65.88 30.47
C VAL A 188 -65.54 -65.33 31.44
N THR A 189 -65.48 -64.04 31.78
CA THR A 189 -66.46 -63.40 32.67
C THR A 189 -67.88 -63.47 32.10
N SER A 190 -68.06 -63.24 30.79
CA SER A 190 -69.34 -63.39 30.11
C SER A 190 -69.87 -64.82 30.12
N MET A 191 -68.99 -65.82 30.00
CA MET A 191 -69.37 -67.22 30.15
C MET A 191 -69.83 -67.54 31.58
N ILE A 192 -69.14 -67.02 32.60
CA ILE A 192 -69.52 -67.22 34.02
C ILE A 192 -70.86 -66.55 34.31
N GLU A 193 -71.11 -65.34 33.78
CA GLU A 193 -72.41 -64.67 33.88
C GLU A 193 -73.53 -65.56 33.32
N GLY A 194 -73.33 -66.12 32.12
CA GLY A 194 -74.29 -67.05 31.52
C GLY A 194 -74.54 -68.31 32.36
N ILE A 195 -73.49 -68.86 32.99
CA ILE A 195 -73.62 -70.00 33.92
C ILE A 195 -74.39 -69.58 35.18
N ALA A 196 -74.11 -68.40 35.73
CA ALA A 196 -74.80 -67.88 36.90
C ALA A 196 -76.30 -67.66 36.62
N GLU A 197 -76.65 -67.10 35.46
CA GLU A 197 -78.04 -66.90 35.04
C GLU A 197 -78.76 -68.24 34.81
N GLN A 198 -78.12 -69.21 34.16
CA GLN A 198 -78.67 -70.57 34.04
C GLN A 198 -78.87 -71.25 35.40
N THR A 199 -77.91 -71.10 36.31
CA THR A 199 -77.99 -71.65 37.67
C THR A 199 -79.11 -71.00 38.46
N HIS A 200 -79.31 -69.68 38.30
CA HIS A 200 -80.44 -68.97 38.87
C HIS A 200 -81.76 -69.59 38.37
N LEU A 201 -81.94 -69.75 37.07
CA LEU A 201 -83.16 -70.32 36.48
C LEU A 201 -83.40 -71.77 36.95
N LEU A 202 -82.35 -72.60 37.01
CA LEU A 202 -82.42 -73.96 37.53
C LEU A 202 -82.85 -74.00 39.00
N SER A 203 -82.24 -73.15 39.84
CA SER A 203 -82.56 -73.05 41.27
C SER A 203 -83.98 -72.54 41.51
N LEU A 204 -84.49 -71.66 40.64
CA LEU A 204 -85.87 -71.18 40.68
C LEU A 204 -86.85 -72.31 40.37
N ASN A 205 -86.61 -73.07 39.29
CA ASN A 205 -87.41 -74.24 38.95
C ASN A 205 -87.40 -75.29 40.07
N ALA A 206 -86.23 -75.54 40.68
CA ALA A 206 -86.10 -76.45 41.82
C ALA A 206 -86.86 -75.94 43.06
N SER A 207 -86.83 -74.63 43.33
CA SER A 207 -87.59 -74.02 44.43
C SER A 207 -89.11 -74.15 44.22
N ILE A 208 -89.58 -73.98 42.97
CA ILE A 208 -90.99 -74.17 42.60
C ILE A 208 -91.41 -75.63 42.81
N GLU A 209 -90.61 -76.60 42.34
CA GLU A 209 -90.96 -78.02 42.47
C GLU A 209 -90.86 -78.51 43.93
N ALA A 210 -89.92 -77.97 44.70
CA ALA A 210 -89.83 -78.22 46.14
C ALA A 210 -91.05 -77.67 46.91
N ALA A 211 -91.58 -76.50 46.53
CA ALA A 211 -92.83 -75.98 47.08
C ALA A 211 -94.03 -76.87 46.69
N ARG A 212 -94.01 -77.43 45.48
CA ARG A 212 -95.05 -78.32 44.95
C ARG A 212 -95.11 -79.67 45.68
N ALA A 213 -93.97 -80.17 46.17
CA ALA A 213 -93.86 -81.39 46.97
C ALA A 213 -94.33 -81.22 48.44
N GLY A 214 -94.73 -80.02 48.86
CA GLY A 214 -95.25 -79.76 50.21
C GLY A 214 -94.24 -80.02 51.33
N GLU A 215 -94.65 -80.69 52.41
CA GLU A 215 -93.80 -80.96 53.58
C GLU A 215 -92.58 -81.84 53.25
N HIS A 216 -92.66 -82.71 52.24
CA HIS A 216 -91.53 -83.55 51.81
C HIS A 216 -90.44 -82.75 51.06
N GLY A 217 -90.75 -81.56 50.55
CA GLY A 217 -89.85 -80.71 49.78
C GLY A 217 -89.09 -79.64 50.59
N ARG A 218 -89.37 -79.48 51.89
CA ARG A 218 -88.79 -78.39 52.71
C ARG A 218 -87.26 -78.33 52.70
N GLY A 219 -86.59 -79.47 52.80
CA GLY A 219 -85.12 -79.53 52.75
C GLY A 219 -84.57 -79.11 51.38
N PHE A 220 -85.21 -79.54 50.30
CA PHE A 220 -84.85 -79.14 48.92
C PHE A 220 -85.11 -77.66 48.65
N ALA A 221 -86.19 -77.09 49.21
CA ALA A 221 -86.51 -75.67 49.06
C ALA A 221 -85.42 -74.77 49.67
N VAL A 222 -84.85 -75.16 50.82
CA VAL A 222 -83.75 -74.42 51.47
C VAL A 222 -82.49 -74.46 50.60
N VAL A 223 -82.12 -75.63 50.09
CA VAL A 223 -80.94 -75.78 49.21
C VAL A 223 -81.13 -74.99 47.92
N ALA A 224 -82.30 -75.06 47.29
CA ALA A 224 -82.59 -74.32 46.07
C ALA A 224 -82.55 -72.80 46.29
N GLY A 225 -83.02 -72.30 47.45
CA GLY A 225 -82.89 -70.91 47.85
C GLY A 225 -81.43 -70.45 48.02
N GLU A 226 -80.58 -71.29 48.64
CA GLU A 226 -79.17 -70.98 48.81
C GLU A 226 -78.40 -70.99 47.48
N VAL A 227 -78.69 -71.96 46.59
CA VAL A 227 -78.13 -72.01 45.23
C VAL A 227 -78.55 -70.76 44.44
N ARG A 228 -79.80 -70.32 44.56
CA ARG A 228 -80.28 -69.08 43.93
C ARG A 228 -79.52 -67.86 44.43
N ASN A 229 -79.31 -67.76 45.74
CA ASN A 229 -78.56 -66.66 46.35
C ASN A 229 -77.10 -66.67 45.89
N LEU A 230 -76.47 -67.84 45.80
CA LEU A 230 -75.12 -68.00 45.27
C LEU A 230 -75.03 -67.55 43.80
N ALA A 231 -75.99 -67.96 42.97
CA ALA A 231 -76.07 -67.54 41.57
C ALA A 231 -76.20 -66.01 41.42
N LEU A 232 -77.03 -65.36 42.24
CA LEU A 232 -77.17 -63.90 42.27
C LEU A 232 -75.87 -63.20 42.69
N LYS A 233 -75.19 -63.70 43.72
CA LYS A 233 -73.89 -63.18 44.16
C LYS A 233 -72.82 -63.35 43.08
N THR A 234 -72.80 -64.48 42.40
CA THR A 234 -71.88 -64.72 41.28
C THR A 234 -72.13 -63.71 40.16
N SER A 235 -73.39 -63.53 39.73
CA SER A 235 -73.78 -62.55 38.70
C SER A 235 -73.36 -61.12 39.07
N THR A 236 -73.58 -60.71 40.33
CA THR A 236 -73.14 -59.38 40.80
C THR A 236 -71.61 -59.25 40.74
N ALA A 237 -70.87 -60.29 41.13
CA ALA A 237 -69.41 -60.27 41.10
C ALA A 237 -68.85 -60.25 39.67
N THR A 238 -69.42 -61.01 38.74
CA THR A 238 -69.04 -60.98 37.31
C THR A 238 -69.34 -59.62 36.68
N GLN A 239 -70.43 -58.96 37.08
CA GLN A 239 -70.74 -57.61 36.63
C GLN A 239 -69.69 -56.59 37.10
N SER A 240 -69.25 -56.66 38.36
CA SER A 240 -68.13 -55.83 38.86
C SER A 240 -66.80 -56.13 38.14
N VAL A 241 -66.54 -57.38 37.77
CA VAL A 241 -65.35 -57.73 36.97
C VAL A 241 -65.46 -57.16 35.56
N ASP A 242 -66.63 -57.17 34.93
CA ASP A 242 -66.84 -56.58 33.59
C ASP A 242 -66.59 -55.07 33.59
N GLU A 243 -67.02 -54.35 34.63
CA GLU A 243 -66.72 -52.93 34.82
C GLU A 243 -65.20 -52.68 34.91
N LEU A 244 -64.48 -53.44 35.74
CA LEU A 244 -63.02 -53.34 35.85
C LEU A 244 -62.31 -53.63 34.52
N VAL A 245 -62.78 -54.62 33.77
CA VAL A 245 -62.23 -54.99 32.46
C VAL A 245 -62.46 -53.86 31.43
N LYS A 246 -63.63 -53.21 31.45
CA LYS A 246 -63.91 -52.04 30.61
C LYS A 246 -63.00 -50.87 30.94
N ASP A 247 -62.81 -50.57 32.23
CA ASP A 247 -61.93 -49.49 32.68
C ASP A 247 -60.47 -49.74 32.29
N MET A 248 -59.99 -50.98 32.43
CA MET A 248 -58.66 -51.39 31.98
C MET A 248 -58.50 -51.24 30.45
N HIS A 249 -59.52 -51.62 29.68
CA HIS A 249 -59.49 -51.48 28.22
C HIS A 249 -59.43 -50.01 27.79
N GLN A 250 -60.29 -49.16 28.37
CA GLN A 250 -60.31 -47.72 28.06
C GLN A 250 -58.99 -47.05 28.47
N SER A 251 -58.43 -47.42 29.61
CA SER A 251 -57.11 -46.95 30.04
C SER A 251 -56.01 -47.37 29.05
N GLY A 252 -56.03 -48.62 28.59
CA GLY A 252 -55.10 -49.13 27.58
C GLY A 252 -55.17 -48.35 26.26
N GLN A 253 -56.37 -48.07 25.76
CA GLN A 253 -56.57 -47.25 24.56
C GLN A 253 -56.01 -45.83 24.72
N SER A 254 -56.19 -45.21 25.89
CA SER A 254 -55.65 -43.88 26.18
C SER A 254 -54.12 -43.86 26.16
N VAL A 255 -53.47 -44.90 26.69
CA VAL A 255 -52.00 -45.02 26.64
C VAL A 255 -51.51 -45.21 25.20
N VAL A 256 -52.20 -46.04 24.39
CA VAL A 256 -51.85 -46.22 22.96
C VAL A 256 -51.93 -44.89 22.21
N ALA A 257 -52.99 -44.10 22.40
CA ALA A 257 -53.13 -42.79 21.77
C ALA A 257 -52.01 -41.83 22.20
N THR A 258 -51.66 -41.82 23.49
CA THR A 258 -50.58 -40.99 24.03
C THR A 258 -49.22 -41.38 23.46
N MET A 259 -48.95 -42.67 23.30
CA MET A 259 -47.72 -43.15 22.67
C MET A 259 -47.64 -42.81 21.18
N GLY A 260 -48.76 -42.85 20.46
CA GLY A 260 -48.81 -42.38 19.07
C GLY A 260 -48.44 -40.90 18.91
N ASP A 261 -48.96 -40.05 19.80
CA ASP A 261 -48.58 -38.62 19.84
C ASP A 261 -47.09 -38.44 20.19
N LEU A 262 -46.59 -39.17 21.20
CA LEU A 262 -45.18 -39.14 21.58
C LEU A 262 -44.27 -39.50 20.40
N MET A 263 -44.55 -40.57 19.68
CA MET A 263 -43.75 -40.99 18.52
C MET A 263 -43.75 -39.94 17.41
N THR A 264 -44.90 -39.30 17.16
CA THR A 264 -45.00 -38.22 16.17
C THR A 264 -44.11 -37.04 16.57
N ARG A 265 -44.17 -36.61 17.83
CA ARG A 265 -43.33 -35.53 18.35
C ARG A 265 -41.84 -35.86 18.31
N VAL A 266 -41.47 -37.08 18.68
CA VAL A 266 -40.06 -37.55 18.61
C VAL A 266 -39.54 -37.47 17.17
N ARG A 267 -40.35 -37.90 16.20
CA ARG A 267 -39.99 -37.82 14.77
C ARG A 267 -39.79 -36.38 14.30
N GLU A 268 -40.73 -35.48 14.62
CA GLU A 268 -40.64 -34.05 14.28
C GLU A 268 -39.40 -33.40 14.91
N ARG A 269 -39.11 -33.71 16.18
CA ARG A 269 -37.94 -33.19 16.89
C ARG A 269 -36.64 -33.72 16.32
N SER A 270 -36.57 -34.99 15.94
CA SER A 270 -35.42 -35.58 15.25
C SER A 270 -35.14 -34.86 13.92
N GLN A 271 -36.16 -34.60 13.10
CA GLN A 271 -36.02 -33.82 11.86
C GLN A 271 -35.61 -32.37 12.12
N GLY A 272 -36.10 -31.75 13.19
CA GLY A 272 -35.65 -30.43 13.64
C GLY A 272 -34.15 -30.44 13.96
N MET A 273 -33.69 -31.44 14.71
CA MET A 273 -32.30 -31.60 15.11
C MET A 273 -31.36 -31.81 13.92
N GLN A 274 -31.79 -32.59 12.91
CA GLN A 274 -31.04 -32.76 11.66
C GLN A 274 -30.83 -31.43 10.92
N ARG A 275 -31.85 -30.56 10.89
CA ARG A 275 -31.72 -29.22 10.29
C ARG A 275 -30.73 -28.34 11.05
N VAL A 276 -30.73 -28.40 12.38
CA VAL A 276 -29.73 -27.71 13.21
C VAL A 276 -28.33 -28.24 12.88
N GLY A 277 -28.18 -29.57 12.78
CA GLY A 277 -26.92 -30.21 12.38
C GLY A 277 -26.39 -29.72 11.04
N SER A 278 -27.26 -29.58 10.01
CA SER A 278 -26.85 -29.00 8.72
C SER A 278 -26.44 -27.53 8.83
N SER A 279 -27.12 -26.74 9.66
CA SER A 279 -26.77 -25.33 9.86
C SER A 279 -25.40 -25.17 10.53
N LEU A 280 -25.06 -26.05 11.48
CA LEU A 280 -23.73 -26.06 12.11
C LEU A 280 -22.62 -26.46 11.12
N ALA A 281 -22.91 -27.37 10.19
CA ALA A 281 -21.96 -27.73 9.13
C ALA A 281 -21.67 -26.52 8.23
N THR A 282 -22.69 -25.80 7.77
CA THR A 282 -22.51 -24.55 7.01
C THR A 282 -21.74 -23.50 7.82
N MET A 283 -22.05 -23.36 9.11
CA MET A 283 -21.33 -22.43 9.99
C MET A 283 -19.85 -22.78 10.14
N THR A 284 -19.51 -24.07 10.11
CA THR A 284 -18.11 -24.54 10.11
C THR A 284 -17.39 -24.13 8.83
N GLU A 285 -18.03 -24.28 7.66
CA GLU A 285 -17.49 -23.81 6.38
C GLU A 285 -17.31 -22.28 6.35
N GLU A 286 -18.24 -21.52 6.93
CA GLU A 286 -18.12 -20.07 7.05
C GLU A 286 -16.91 -19.67 7.92
N PHE A 287 -16.62 -20.40 8.99
CA PHE A 287 -15.43 -20.14 9.81
C PHE A 287 -14.12 -20.44 9.08
N ASP A 288 -14.07 -21.51 8.26
CA ASP A 288 -12.92 -21.80 7.41
C ASP A 288 -12.67 -20.65 6.40
N GLN A 289 -13.75 -20.10 5.81
CA GLN A 289 -13.64 -18.94 4.92
C GLN A 289 -13.13 -17.70 5.66
N VAL A 290 -13.62 -17.43 6.87
CA VAL A 290 -13.12 -16.33 7.71
C VAL A 290 -11.62 -16.49 7.97
N GLN A 291 -11.15 -17.70 8.28
CA GLN A 291 -9.73 -17.97 8.51
C GLN A 291 -8.88 -17.71 7.25
N GLN A 292 -9.40 -18.06 6.07
CA GLN A 292 -8.75 -17.76 4.80
C GLN A 292 -8.66 -16.25 4.53
N GLU A 293 -9.75 -15.51 4.75
CA GLU A 293 -9.77 -14.05 4.60
C GLU A 293 -8.79 -13.35 5.55
N ILE A 294 -8.67 -13.84 6.79
CA ILE A 294 -7.69 -13.32 7.75
C ILE A 294 -6.26 -13.53 7.27
N THR A 295 -5.98 -14.67 6.64
CA THR A 295 -4.67 -14.93 6.03
C THR A 295 -4.39 -13.94 4.90
N SER A 296 -5.37 -13.69 4.03
CA SER A 296 -5.25 -12.67 2.97
C SER A 296 -5.02 -11.27 3.53
N VAL A 297 -5.69 -10.91 4.63
CA VAL A 297 -5.46 -9.63 5.33
C VAL A 297 -4.04 -9.54 5.89
N ALA A 298 -3.53 -10.62 6.47
CA ALA A 298 -2.15 -10.66 6.99
C ALA A 298 -1.12 -10.44 5.87
N ASP A 299 -1.30 -11.08 4.71
CA ASP A 299 -0.45 -10.90 3.53
C ASP A 299 -0.52 -9.45 3.00
N ALA A 300 -1.73 -8.88 2.91
CA ALA A 300 -1.93 -7.49 2.51
C ALA A 300 -1.25 -6.52 3.48
N MET A 301 -1.29 -6.78 4.79
CA MET A 301 -0.59 -5.97 5.80
C MET A 301 0.93 -6.09 5.68
N ALA A 302 1.46 -7.27 5.39
CA ALA A 302 2.89 -7.46 5.14
C ALA A 302 3.37 -6.65 3.93
N SER A 303 2.64 -6.69 2.81
CA SER A 303 2.93 -5.88 1.62
C SER A 303 2.79 -4.37 1.89
N THR A 304 1.75 -3.96 2.63
CA THR A 304 1.56 -2.55 3.01
C THR A 304 2.70 -2.05 3.88
N LYS A 305 3.24 -2.90 4.77
CA LYS A 305 4.41 -2.57 5.59
C LYS A 305 5.67 -2.36 4.74
N GLU A 306 5.91 -3.22 3.75
CA GLU A 306 7.04 -3.08 2.82
C GLU A 306 6.96 -1.78 2.00
N HIS A 307 5.79 -1.49 1.43
CA HIS A 307 5.55 -0.21 0.74
C HIS A 307 5.74 0.96 1.69
N SER A 308 5.33 0.80 2.94
CA SER A 308 5.47 1.83 3.94
C SER A 308 6.95 2.12 4.28
N GLN A 309 7.79 1.09 4.32
CA GLN A 309 9.22 1.29 4.48
C GLN A 309 9.83 2.01 3.28
N THR A 310 9.48 1.61 2.05
CA THR A 310 9.99 2.25 0.82
C THR A 310 9.65 3.74 0.76
N VAL A 311 8.44 4.13 1.17
CA VAL A 311 8.04 5.55 1.22
C VAL A 311 8.80 6.30 2.31
N ALA A 312 9.02 5.70 3.48
CA ALA A 312 9.82 6.31 4.54
C ALA A 312 11.28 6.56 4.09
N ASP A 313 11.89 5.59 3.42
CA ASP A 313 13.24 5.72 2.88
C ASP A 313 13.30 6.83 1.81
N SER A 314 12.28 6.93 0.96
CA SER A 314 12.17 7.98 -0.06
C SER A 314 12.00 9.38 0.56
N LEU A 315 11.27 9.49 1.67
CA LEU A 315 11.13 10.74 2.42
C LEU A 315 12.45 11.15 3.07
N SER A 316 13.21 10.21 3.65
CA SER A 316 14.54 10.50 4.18
C SER A 316 15.48 11.04 3.10
N GLN A 317 15.47 10.44 1.90
CA GLN A 317 16.27 10.93 0.78
C GLN A 317 15.81 12.34 0.34
N LEU A 318 14.50 12.60 0.33
CA LEU A 318 13.94 13.90 -0.01
C LEU A 318 14.39 14.99 0.98
N GLU A 319 14.42 14.68 2.28
CA GLU A 319 14.90 15.58 3.33
C GLU A 319 16.38 15.93 3.09
N ASP A 320 17.23 14.95 2.80
CA ASP A 320 18.65 15.16 2.45
C ASP A 320 18.81 16.04 1.19
N ASP A 321 18.04 15.75 0.13
CA ASP A 321 18.06 16.52 -1.12
C ASP A 321 17.60 17.97 -0.91
N VAL A 322 16.61 18.19 -0.03
CA VAL A 322 16.11 19.54 0.32
C VAL A 322 17.17 20.32 1.10
N ASP A 323 17.85 19.69 2.05
CA ASP A 323 18.93 20.28 2.82
C ASP A 323 20.12 20.67 1.93
N GLU A 324 20.53 19.78 1.01
CA GLU A 324 21.57 20.08 0.02
C GLU A 324 21.13 21.20 -0.92
N GLY A 325 19.89 21.13 -1.44
CA GLY A 325 19.31 22.17 -2.29
C GLY A 325 19.32 23.54 -1.61
N ASN A 326 18.99 23.61 -0.32
CA ASN A 326 18.94 24.87 0.41
C ASN A 326 20.34 25.48 0.58
N ARG A 327 21.36 24.64 0.87
CA ARG A 327 22.78 25.05 0.89
C ARG A 327 23.23 25.57 -0.47
N ASN A 328 22.91 24.86 -1.55
CA ASN A 328 23.25 25.24 -2.92
C ASN A 328 22.58 26.57 -3.32
N MET A 329 21.33 26.81 -2.93
CA MET A 329 20.64 28.08 -3.19
C MET A 329 21.27 29.23 -2.41
N HIS A 330 21.66 29.00 -1.15
CA HIS A 330 22.37 30.01 -0.36
C HIS A 330 23.71 30.39 -0.99
N GLU A 331 24.51 29.40 -1.41
CA GLU A 331 25.77 29.65 -2.09
C GLU A 331 25.57 30.38 -3.42
N LEU A 332 24.59 29.96 -4.23
CA LEU A 332 24.27 30.61 -5.50
C LEU A 332 23.88 32.08 -5.31
N ALA A 333 23.08 32.39 -4.29
CA ALA A 333 22.72 33.77 -3.95
C ALA A 333 23.95 34.61 -3.54
N LEU A 334 24.88 34.03 -2.76
CA LEU A 334 26.14 34.70 -2.41
C LEU A 334 27.03 34.96 -3.63
N GLN A 335 27.19 33.97 -4.51
CA GLN A 335 27.97 34.10 -5.75
C GLN A 335 27.34 35.15 -6.69
N ALA A 336 26.02 35.17 -6.82
CA ALA A 336 25.30 36.15 -7.61
C ALA A 336 25.49 37.58 -7.06
N ARG A 337 25.42 37.77 -5.74
CA ARG A 337 25.72 39.07 -5.12
C ARG A 337 27.16 39.51 -5.37
N ALA A 338 28.13 38.61 -5.23
CA ALA A 338 29.53 38.92 -5.50
C ALA A 338 29.78 39.32 -6.97
N LEU A 339 29.11 38.65 -7.93
CA LEU A 339 29.17 39.02 -9.34
C LEU A 339 28.52 40.37 -9.63
N MET A 340 27.41 40.67 -8.95
CA MET A 340 26.74 41.97 -9.01
C MET A 340 27.66 43.08 -8.49
N ASP A 341 28.25 42.91 -7.31
CA ASP A 341 29.21 43.85 -6.72
C ASP A 341 30.44 44.07 -7.61
N ALA A 342 30.98 43.00 -8.20
CA ALA A 342 32.12 43.09 -9.12
C ALA A 342 31.75 43.84 -10.41
N ALA A 343 30.55 43.59 -10.95
CA ALA A 343 30.04 44.29 -12.13
C ALA A 343 29.78 45.78 -11.85
N GLU A 344 29.21 46.11 -10.69
CA GLU A 344 29.05 47.50 -10.24
C GLU A 344 30.40 48.18 -10.00
N GLY A 345 31.38 47.47 -9.45
CA GLY A 345 32.75 47.96 -9.30
C GLY A 345 33.41 48.32 -10.63
N VAL A 346 33.27 47.47 -11.65
CA VAL A 346 33.74 47.77 -13.02
C VAL A 346 33.01 49.00 -13.60
N ASP A 347 31.70 49.10 -13.40
CA ASP A 347 30.92 50.26 -13.85
C ASP A 347 31.37 51.55 -13.15
N GLY A 348 31.65 51.48 -11.84
CA GLY A 348 32.16 52.57 -11.01
C GLY A 348 33.54 53.07 -11.44
N GLU A 349 34.50 52.15 -11.66
CA GLU A 349 35.85 52.48 -12.14
C GLU A 349 35.82 53.12 -13.55
N LEU A 350 34.96 52.63 -14.44
CA LEU A 350 34.78 53.21 -15.78
C LEU A 350 34.10 54.59 -15.74
N ALA A 351 33.18 54.83 -14.80
CA ALA A 351 32.56 56.14 -14.59
C ALA A 351 33.56 57.20 -14.06
N GLN A 352 34.60 56.78 -13.32
CA GLN A 352 35.67 57.69 -12.90
C GLN A 352 36.56 58.16 -14.08
N GLN A 353 36.64 57.39 -15.16
CA GLN A 353 37.41 57.72 -16.37
C GLN A 353 36.73 58.75 -17.31
N ARG A 354 35.64 59.41 -16.87
CA ARG A 354 34.92 60.48 -17.61
C ARG A 354 34.41 60.05 -18.99
N LEU A 355 33.96 58.81 -19.11
CA LEU A 355 33.32 58.31 -20.33
C LEU A 355 31.85 58.73 -20.32
N GLN A 356 31.40 59.54 -21.29
CA GLN A 356 30.02 60.04 -21.34
C GLN A 356 29.01 58.88 -21.54
N GLY A 357 28.50 58.31 -20.45
CA GLY A 357 27.50 57.23 -20.45
C GLY A 357 26.34 57.53 -19.49
N ARG A 358 25.27 56.72 -19.55
CA ARG A 358 24.06 56.90 -18.72
C ARG A 358 24.38 56.90 -17.21
N HIS A 359 25.37 56.12 -16.79
CA HIS A 359 25.87 56.07 -15.40
C HIS A 359 26.79 57.25 -15.02
N GLN A 360 27.52 57.87 -15.96
CA GLN A 360 28.23 59.13 -15.71
C GLN A 360 27.25 60.25 -15.34
N THR A 361 26.09 60.29 -16.00
CA THR A 361 25.03 61.25 -15.69
C THR A 361 24.49 61.03 -14.28
N VAL A 362 24.23 59.78 -13.89
CA VAL A 362 23.77 59.43 -12.54
C VAL A 362 24.85 59.72 -11.49
N PHE A 363 26.12 59.39 -11.75
CA PHE A 363 27.27 59.69 -10.89
C PHE A 363 27.46 61.19 -10.69
N LEU A 364 27.39 61.98 -11.77
CA LEU A 364 27.50 63.45 -11.70
C LEU A 364 26.34 64.05 -10.92
N VAL A 365 25.10 63.55 -11.13
CA VAL A 365 23.93 64.00 -10.37
C VAL A 365 24.07 63.61 -8.89
N ALA A 366 24.47 62.37 -8.58
CA ALA A 366 24.67 61.90 -7.20
C ALA A 366 25.76 62.73 -6.49
N ARG A 367 26.88 63.01 -7.16
CA ARG A 367 27.97 63.84 -6.62
C ARG A 367 27.58 65.30 -6.45
N GLN A 368 26.89 65.90 -7.43
CA GLN A 368 26.33 67.24 -7.30
C GLN A 368 25.29 67.35 -6.17
N THR A 369 24.57 66.26 -5.91
CA THR A 369 23.58 66.19 -4.83
C THR A 369 24.28 66.02 -3.48
N ALA A 370 25.31 65.18 -3.38
CA ALA A 370 26.16 65.07 -2.20
C ALA A 370 26.85 66.41 -1.87
N ASP A 371 27.46 67.08 -2.84
CA ASP A 371 28.11 68.39 -2.68
C ASP A 371 27.11 69.51 -2.26
N ARG A 372 25.80 69.33 -2.54
CA ARG A 372 24.74 70.26 -2.10
C ARG A 372 24.21 70.00 -0.70
N ILE A 373 24.29 68.75 -0.25
CA ILE A 373 23.77 68.32 1.05
C ILE A 373 24.85 68.42 2.14
N GLY A 374 26.14 68.39 1.75
CA GLY A 374 27.29 68.54 2.65
C GLY A 374 28.10 67.26 2.72
#